data_AF-A0AAF0ZUH9-F1
#
_entry.id   AF-A0AAF0ZUH9-F1
#
_cell.length_a   1.000
_cell.length_b   1.000
_cell.length_c   1.000
_cell.angle_alpha   90.00
_cell.angle_beta   90.00
_cell.angle_gamma   90.00
#
_symmetry.space_group_name_H-M   'P 1'
#
loop_
_entity.id
_entity.type
_entity.pdbx_description
1 polymer ?
#
loop_
_entity_poly.entity_id
_entity_poly.type
_entity_poly.pdbx_seq_one_letter_code
_entity_poly.pdbx_strand_id
1 'polypeptide(L)'
;MYSPSSSINGQKDVRVQGQSSDLANRQNFGMSSLPKNLKGNDTINDSQDPEAMELYSRAKAQQEEILYLREQIALASVRESQLLNEKYGLEKKFSELRMALDEKQNEAIISVSNELTRRKGDLEENLRLVNELKDTEDDKYIFMSSMLGLLAEYGVFPRVASASSLTNNVKHLHDQLEMKIRTSHVRLSKIQSSLNAKNDQHHEFRLKYVFTYHEVIPILMQWQVMIDGKVRTDRTYPVDFMDVVSIPKTNVNFQLPYDTKRLFHLHSLRDKQTKFKLCKV
;
A
#
# COMPACT_ATOMS: atom_id res chain seq x y z
N MET A 1 30.34 11.92 -19.95
CA MET A 1 30.64 12.66 -21.19
C MET A 1 29.92 14.00 -21.14
N TYR A 2 30.51 15.01 -21.77
CA TYR A 2 30.09 16.43 -21.89
C TYR A 2 30.57 17.39 -20.79
N SER A 3 31.74 17.96 -21.06
CA SER A 3 32.14 19.31 -20.67
C SER A 3 31.27 20.37 -21.36
N PRO A 4 31.33 21.62 -20.89
CA PRO A 4 31.74 22.67 -21.82
C PRO A 4 32.80 23.63 -21.24
N SER A 5 33.68 24.04 -22.14
CA SER A 5 34.68 25.10 -22.02
C SER A 5 34.29 26.30 -22.88
N SER A 6 34.63 27.52 -22.43
CA SER A 6 35.01 28.75 -23.16
C SER A 6 34.53 29.99 -22.38
N SER A 7 35.37 30.81 -21.75
CA SER A 7 36.42 31.76 -22.21
C SER A 7 35.92 33.12 -22.75
N ILE A 8 36.09 34.15 -21.88
CA ILE A 8 36.71 35.47 -22.07
C ILE A 8 36.03 36.53 -22.98
N ASN A 9 35.55 37.61 -22.35
CA ASN A 9 36.03 39.01 -22.42
C ASN A 9 35.06 39.88 -21.57
N GLY A 10 35.43 40.85 -20.73
CA GLY A 10 36.59 41.72 -20.69
C GLY A 10 36.10 43.16 -20.64
N GLN A 11 35.81 43.71 -19.45
CA GLN A 11 35.67 45.16 -19.25
C GLN A 11 36.19 45.56 -17.87
N LYS A 12 37.01 46.61 -17.90
CA LYS A 12 37.89 47.09 -16.83
C LYS A 12 37.07 47.93 -15.84
N ASP A 13 36.94 47.47 -14.61
CA ASP A 13 36.51 48.33 -13.50
C ASP A 13 37.74 48.98 -12.86
N VAL A 14 37.87 50.27 -13.14
CA VAL A 14 38.76 51.18 -12.43
C VAL A 14 38.20 51.35 -11.02
N ARG A 15 38.92 50.77 -10.06
CA ARG A 15 38.78 51.02 -8.63
C ARG A 15 39.05 52.51 -8.35
N VAL A 16 38.01 53.33 -8.26
CA VAL A 16 38.11 54.66 -7.65
C VAL A 16 37.79 54.53 -6.17
N GLN A 17 38.86 54.60 -5.41
CA GLN A 17 38.93 54.70 -3.97
C GLN A 17 38.16 55.96 -3.52
N GLY A 18 37.04 55.77 -2.83
CA GLY A 18 36.35 56.84 -2.11
C GLY A 18 37.23 57.35 -0.99
N GLN A 19 38.08 58.33 -1.31
CA GLN A 19 38.75 59.13 -0.31
C GLN A 19 37.72 60.07 0.30
N SER A 20 37.37 59.79 1.55
CA SER A 20 36.84 60.81 2.45
C SER A 20 37.86 61.94 2.54
N SER A 21 37.51 63.11 2.02
CA SER A 21 38.21 64.36 2.28
C SER A 21 37.21 65.35 2.86
N ASP A 22 36.96 65.20 4.16
CA ASP A 22 36.49 66.30 5.01
C ASP A 22 37.53 67.43 4.98
N LEU A 23 37.37 68.33 4.03
CA LEU A 23 37.93 69.68 4.09
C LEU A 23 36.80 70.67 4.40
N ALA A 24 36.15 70.44 5.53
CA ALA A 24 35.33 71.43 6.20
C ALA A 24 36.22 72.39 7.01
N ASN A 25 36.95 73.31 6.35
CA ASN A 25 37.24 74.62 6.93
C ASN A 25 37.93 75.56 5.95
N ARG A 26 37.16 76.41 5.26
CA ARG A 26 37.60 77.77 4.88
C ARG A 26 36.45 78.50 4.21
N GLN A 27 35.77 79.37 4.95
CA GLN A 27 35.38 80.72 4.52
C GLN A 27 34.63 81.43 5.65
N ASN A 28 35.40 81.99 6.57
CA ASN A 28 35.04 83.27 7.20
C ASN A 28 35.88 84.33 6.50
N PHE A 29 35.41 84.87 5.37
CA PHE A 29 35.87 86.18 4.93
C PHE A 29 34.89 87.21 5.46
N GLY A 30 35.25 87.74 6.63
CA GLY A 30 34.56 88.87 7.22
C GLY A 30 34.58 90.05 6.25
N MET A 31 33.40 90.50 5.85
CA MET A 31 33.18 91.90 5.52
C MET A 31 33.16 92.67 6.84
N SER A 32 34.30 93.18 7.27
CA SER A 32 34.30 94.36 8.15
C SER A 32 35.59 95.17 8.04
N SER A 33 35.38 96.42 7.62
CA SER A 33 36.18 97.62 7.90
C SER A 33 37.66 97.64 7.47
N LEU A 34 37.91 98.23 6.30
CA LEU A 34 39.11 99.03 6.06
C LEU A 34 39.13 100.23 7.04
N PRO A 35 40.26 100.55 7.70
CA PRO A 35 40.35 101.74 8.54
C PRO A 35 40.45 102.99 7.66
N LYS A 36 39.44 103.87 7.78
CA LYS A 36 39.54 105.28 7.40
C LYS A 36 40.59 105.94 8.29
N ASN A 37 41.72 106.35 7.73
CA ASN A 37 42.46 107.56 8.10
C ASN A 37 43.65 107.77 7.15
N LEU A 38 43.42 108.51 6.07
CA LEU A 38 44.45 109.33 5.45
C LEU A 38 43.90 110.74 5.34
N LYS A 39 44.45 111.61 6.19
CA LYS A 39 44.21 113.03 6.24
C LYS A 39 45.25 113.68 5.32
N GLY A 40 44.78 114.18 4.18
CA GLY A 40 45.52 115.01 3.21
C GLY A 40 44.47 115.63 2.30
N ASN A 41 43.97 116.79 2.70
CA ASN A 41 44.35 118.12 2.22
C ASN A 41 43.82 118.41 0.80
N ASP A 42 42.84 119.31 0.80
CA ASP A 42 42.18 119.92 -0.34
C ASP A 42 43.15 120.35 -1.44
N THR A 43 42.94 119.88 -2.66
CA THR A 43 43.15 120.69 -3.87
C THR A 43 42.25 120.13 -4.98
N ILE A 44 41.13 120.80 -5.19
CA ILE A 44 40.30 120.68 -6.38
C ILE A 44 41.14 121.20 -7.55
N ASN A 45 41.64 120.30 -8.39
CA ASN A 45 42.14 120.64 -9.72
C ASN A 45 41.25 119.92 -10.74
N ASP A 46 40.33 120.72 -11.25
CA ASP A 46 39.41 120.43 -12.34
C ASP A 46 40.20 120.43 -13.67
N SER A 47 40.67 119.25 -14.06
CA SER A 47 40.95 118.94 -15.46
C SER A 47 40.39 117.55 -15.73
N GLN A 48 39.07 117.47 -15.91
CA GLN A 48 38.40 116.24 -16.31
C GLN A 48 38.89 115.84 -17.70
N ASP A 49 39.77 114.84 -17.74
CA ASP A 49 40.01 114.08 -18.96
C ASP A 49 38.72 113.32 -19.31
N PRO A 50 38.03 113.66 -20.42
CA PRO A 50 36.75 113.04 -20.77
C PRO A 50 36.88 111.52 -20.95
N GLU A 51 38.06 111.06 -21.40
CA GLU A 51 38.35 109.65 -21.66
C GLU A 51 38.48 108.86 -20.34
N ALA A 52 39.10 109.44 -19.31
CA ALA A 52 39.17 108.84 -17.98
C ALA A 52 37.78 108.72 -17.31
N MET A 53 36.90 109.70 -17.52
CA MET A 53 35.51 109.69 -17.00
C MET A 53 34.65 108.60 -17.68
N GLU A 54 34.84 108.39 -18.99
CA GLU A 54 34.16 107.32 -19.75
C GLU A 54 34.65 105.92 -19.31
N LEU A 55 35.96 105.74 -19.18
CA LEU A 55 36.55 104.48 -18.70
C LEU A 55 36.08 104.13 -17.29
N TYR A 56 35.98 105.12 -16.40
CA TYR A 56 35.44 104.92 -15.05
C TYR A 56 33.96 104.48 -15.07
N SER A 57 33.15 105.10 -15.94
CA SER A 57 31.73 104.75 -16.09
C SER A 57 31.55 103.32 -16.64
N ARG A 58 32.39 102.93 -17.61
CA ARG A 58 32.43 101.55 -18.14
C ARG A 58 32.88 100.54 -17.07
N ALA A 59 33.92 100.85 -16.30
CA ALA A 59 34.39 100.01 -15.20
C ALA A 59 33.32 99.82 -14.11
N LYS A 60 32.57 100.89 -13.79
CA LYS A 60 31.46 100.84 -12.84
C LYS A 60 30.31 99.95 -13.34
N ALA A 61 29.89 100.11 -14.61
CA ALA A 61 28.86 99.25 -15.21
C ALA A 61 29.27 97.77 -15.22
N GLN A 62 30.54 97.48 -15.57
CA GLN A 62 31.09 96.13 -15.48
C GLN A 62 31.10 95.59 -14.05
N GLN A 63 31.39 96.43 -13.05
CA GLN A 63 31.36 96.03 -11.65
C GLN A 63 29.94 95.69 -11.18
N GLU A 64 28.94 96.45 -11.61
CA GLU A 64 27.52 96.17 -11.33
C GLU A 64 27.07 94.87 -12.00
N GLU A 65 27.47 94.62 -13.24
CA GLU A 65 27.20 93.37 -13.95
C GLU A 65 27.87 92.16 -13.26
N ILE A 66 29.14 92.28 -12.85
CA ILE A 66 29.84 91.24 -12.09
C ILE A 66 29.12 90.95 -10.76
N LEU A 67 28.61 91.99 -10.08
CA LEU A 67 27.86 91.82 -8.84
C LEU A 67 26.57 91.03 -9.08
N TYR A 68 25.81 91.40 -10.11
CA TYR A 68 24.57 90.72 -10.49
C TYR A 68 24.81 89.25 -10.85
N LEU A 69 25.83 88.97 -11.67
CA LEU A 69 26.17 87.59 -12.05
C LEU A 69 26.59 86.75 -10.84
N ARG A 70 27.33 87.32 -9.87
CA ARG A 70 27.69 86.63 -8.63
C ARG A 70 26.48 86.30 -7.78
N GLU A 71 25.52 87.20 -7.69
CA GLU A 71 24.25 86.95 -6.99
C GLU A 71 23.46 85.81 -7.65
N GLN A 72 23.36 85.81 -8.98
CA GLN A 72 22.70 84.72 -9.72
C GLN A 72 23.41 83.38 -9.54
N ILE A 73 24.74 83.36 -9.55
CA ILE A 73 25.53 82.15 -9.27
C ILE A 73 25.24 81.65 -7.85
N ALA A 74 25.24 82.53 -6.85
CA ALA A 74 24.96 82.15 -5.47
C ALA A 74 23.55 81.53 -5.31
N LEU A 75 22.54 82.15 -5.92
CA LEU A 75 21.17 81.63 -5.93
C LEU A 75 21.09 80.26 -6.63
N ALA A 76 21.77 80.10 -7.77
CA ALA A 76 21.85 78.84 -8.48
C ALA A 76 22.54 77.73 -7.65
N SER A 77 23.63 78.04 -6.95
CA SER A 77 24.35 77.08 -6.09
C SER A 77 23.52 76.59 -4.90
N VAL A 78 22.71 77.47 -4.29
CA VAL A 78 21.77 77.08 -3.23
C VAL A 78 20.69 76.14 -3.79
N ARG A 79 20.14 76.47 -4.96
CA ARG A 79 19.12 75.63 -5.61
C ARG A 79 19.66 74.26 -6.02
N GLU A 80 20.89 74.20 -6.54
CA GLU A 80 21.57 72.95 -6.86
C GLU A 80 21.74 72.06 -5.62
N SER A 81 22.16 72.65 -4.50
CA SER A 81 22.29 71.94 -3.22
C SER A 81 20.95 71.37 -2.73
N GLN A 82 19.86 72.12 -2.87
CA GLN A 82 18.52 71.66 -2.53
C GLN A 82 18.08 70.48 -3.42
N LEU A 83 18.22 70.59 -4.74
CA LEU A 83 17.87 69.52 -5.67
C LEU A 83 18.70 68.26 -5.44
N LEU A 84 19.98 68.42 -5.08
CA LEU A 84 20.84 67.30 -4.75
C LEU A 84 20.35 66.56 -3.49
N ASN A 85 19.93 67.29 -2.45
CA ASN A 85 19.34 66.69 -1.25
C ASN A 85 18.01 65.96 -1.56
N GLU A 86 17.15 66.55 -2.39
CA GLU A 86 15.92 65.92 -2.85
C GLU A 86 16.21 64.65 -3.66
N LYS A 87 17.20 64.68 -4.56
CA LYS A 87 17.67 63.52 -5.33
C LYS A 87 18.09 62.39 -4.39
N TYR A 88 18.95 62.66 -3.41
CA TYR A 88 19.38 61.63 -2.44
C TYR A 88 18.19 61.05 -1.67
N GLY A 89 17.22 61.89 -1.29
CA GLY A 89 15.99 61.45 -0.65
C GLY A 89 15.15 60.52 -1.53
N LEU A 90 15.05 60.82 -2.84
CA LEU A 90 14.33 59.98 -3.80
C LEU A 90 15.07 58.67 -4.08
N GLU A 91 16.40 58.69 -4.21
CA GLU A 91 17.21 57.48 -4.41
C GLU A 91 17.07 56.51 -3.23
N LYS A 92 17.04 57.03 -1.99
CA LYS A 92 16.77 56.23 -0.80
C LYS A 92 15.38 55.59 -0.86
N LYS A 93 14.34 56.38 -1.13
CA LYS A 93 12.95 55.88 -1.26
C LYS A 93 12.81 54.84 -2.36
N PHE A 94 13.48 55.03 -3.50
CA PHE A 94 13.47 54.06 -4.59
C PHE A 94 14.12 52.74 -4.19
N SER A 95 15.22 52.80 -3.43
CA SER A 95 15.89 51.62 -2.90
C SER A 95 15.00 50.86 -1.90
N GLU A 96 14.32 51.57 -1.00
CA GLU A 96 13.35 50.99 -0.07
C GLU A 96 12.18 50.32 -0.80
N LEU A 97 11.60 50.98 -1.81
CA LEU A 97 10.52 50.41 -2.61
C LEU A 97 10.97 49.17 -3.40
N ARG A 98 12.19 49.17 -3.92
CA ARG A 98 12.76 48.00 -4.60
C ARG A 98 12.89 46.81 -3.63
N MET A 99 13.43 47.03 -2.43
CA MET A 99 13.54 45.96 -1.43
C MET A 99 12.16 45.41 -1.03
N ALA A 100 11.19 46.29 -0.78
CA ALA A 100 9.83 45.89 -0.42
C ALA A 100 9.11 45.11 -1.54
N LEU A 101 9.36 45.49 -2.80
CA LEU A 101 8.83 44.77 -3.95
C LEU A 101 9.43 43.37 -4.05
N ASP A 102 10.75 43.24 -3.93
CA ASP A 102 11.45 41.95 -3.99
C ASP A 102 11.00 41.03 -2.84
N GLU A 103 10.84 41.57 -1.63
CA GLU A 103 10.30 40.84 -0.48
C GLU A 103 8.88 40.34 -0.74
N LYS A 104 7.98 41.20 -1.22
CA LYS A 104 6.60 40.82 -1.54
C LYS A 104 6.52 39.77 -2.66
N GLN A 105 7.36 39.90 -3.67
CA GLN A 105 7.46 38.90 -4.74
C GLN A 105 7.92 37.55 -4.20
N ASN A 106 8.95 37.54 -3.35
CA ASN A 106 9.46 36.31 -2.74
C ASN A 106 8.42 35.64 -1.82
N GLU A 107 7.72 36.41 -0.98
CA GLU A 107 6.62 35.91 -0.15
C GLU A 107 5.52 35.24 -1.00
N ALA A 108 5.12 35.88 -2.10
CA ALA A 108 4.11 35.34 -3.01
C ALA A 108 4.58 34.04 -3.68
N ILE A 109 5.84 34.00 -4.15
CA ILE A 109 6.44 32.81 -4.77
C ILE A 109 6.49 31.66 -3.77
N ILE A 110 6.95 31.92 -2.53
CA ILE A 110 7.03 30.91 -1.48
C ILE A 110 5.63 30.39 -1.14
N SER A 111 4.64 31.28 -0.99
CA SER A 111 3.26 30.88 -0.69
C SER A 111 2.69 29.98 -1.79
N VAL A 112 2.86 30.34 -3.07
CA VAL A 112 2.37 29.53 -4.20
C VAL A 112 3.14 28.20 -4.30
N SER A 113 4.45 28.21 -4.07
CA SER A 113 5.28 27.01 -4.08
C SER A 113 4.87 26.01 -2.99
N ASN A 114 4.58 26.50 -1.78
CA ASN A 114 4.11 25.67 -0.68
C ASN A 114 2.73 25.06 -0.98
N GLU A 115 1.79 25.85 -1.53
CA GLU A 115 0.48 25.35 -1.95
C GLU A 115 0.61 24.29 -3.06
N LEU A 116 1.49 24.53 -4.05
CA LEU A 116 1.74 23.57 -5.13
C LEU A 116 2.34 22.26 -4.60
N THR A 117 3.24 22.35 -3.62
CA THR A 117 3.84 21.19 -2.96
C THR A 117 2.78 20.37 -2.21
N ARG A 118 1.86 21.03 -1.50
CA ARG A 118 0.73 20.35 -0.85
C ARG A 118 -0.14 19.62 -1.87
N ARG A 119 -0.57 20.32 -2.92
CA ARG A 119 -1.42 19.74 -3.99
C ARG A 119 -0.74 18.58 -4.71
N LYS A 120 0.57 18.66 -4.93
CA LYS A 120 1.35 17.55 -5.49
C LYS A 120 1.27 16.32 -4.60
N GLY A 121 1.42 16.49 -3.28
CA GLY A 121 1.26 15.39 -2.31
C GLY A 121 -0.14 14.76 -2.37
N ASP A 122 -1.19 15.58 -2.38
CA ASP A 122 -2.57 15.10 -2.51
C ASP A 122 -2.79 14.31 -3.82
N LEU A 123 -2.17 14.75 -4.92
CA LEU A 123 -2.26 14.09 -6.22
C LEU A 123 -1.50 12.76 -6.26
N GLU A 124 -0.32 12.70 -5.65
CA GLU A 124 0.47 11.45 -5.53
C GLU A 124 -0.27 10.41 -4.69
N GLU A 125 -0.93 10.84 -3.61
CA GLU A 125 -1.81 10.00 -2.79
C GLU A 125 -2.99 9.46 -3.60
N ASN A 126 -3.69 10.33 -4.33
CA ASN A 126 -4.79 9.92 -5.20
C ASN A 126 -4.35 8.92 -6.26
N LEU A 127 -3.17 9.09 -6.85
CA LEU A 127 -2.61 8.13 -7.79
C LEU A 127 -2.37 6.77 -7.13
N ARG A 128 -1.84 6.75 -5.90
CA ARG A 128 -1.65 5.51 -5.14
C ARG A 128 -2.98 4.81 -4.87
N LEU A 129 -3.98 5.55 -4.38
CA LEU A 129 -5.32 5.02 -4.09
C LEU A 129 -6.01 4.49 -5.35
N VAL A 130 -5.83 5.14 -6.50
CA VAL A 130 -6.37 4.66 -7.78
C VAL A 130 -5.73 3.33 -8.19
N ASN A 131 -4.42 3.17 -8.00
CA ASN A 131 -3.75 1.90 -8.29
C ASN A 131 -4.21 0.79 -7.34
N GLU A 132 -4.32 1.07 -6.04
CA GLU A 132 -4.82 0.10 -5.06
C GLU A 132 -6.28 -0.29 -5.34
N LEU A 133 -7.13 0.66 -5.72
CA LEU A 133 -8.50 0.39 -6.15
C LEU A 133 -8.53 -0.53 -7.38
N LYS A 134 -7.65 -0.29 -8.35
CA LYS A 134 -7.55 -1.14 -9.54
C LYS A 134 -7.13 -2.57 -9.18
N ASP A 135 -6.12 -2.73 -8.34
CA ASP A 135 -5.66 -4.05 -7.89
C ASP A 135 -6.80 -4.80 -7.16
N THR A 136 -7.54 -4.11 -6.28
CA THR A 136 -8.70 -4.71 -5.60
C THR A 136 -9.86 -5.05 -6.55
N GLU A 137 -10.07 -4.28 -7.61
CA GLU A 137 -11.08 -4.55 -8.63
C GLU A 137 -10.72 -5.78 -9.48
N ASP A 138 -9.44 -5.92 -9.83
CA ASP A 138 -8.91 -7.08 -10.55
C ASP A 138 -9.04 -8.36 -9.70
N ASP A 139 -8.69 -8.31 -8.41
CA ASP A 139 -8.89 -9.42 -7.47
C ASP A 139 -10.38 -9.80 -7.35
N LYS A 140 -11.26 -8.81 -7.26
CA LYS A 140 -12.72 -9.02 -7.23
C LYS A 140 -13.20 -9.69 -8.52
N TYR A 141 -12.71 -9.26 -9.68
CA TYR A 141 -13.06 -9.85 -10.96
C TYR A 141 -12.61 -11.31 -11.07
N ILE A 142 -11.38 -11.62 -10.64
CA ILE A 142 -10.85 -12.99 -10.59
C ILE A 142 -11.75 -13.86 -9.70
N PHE A 143 -12.03 -13.41 -8.48
CA PHE A 143 -12.87 -14.15 -7.53
C PHE A 143 -14.28 -14.41 -8.10
N MET A 144 -14.92 -13.39 -8.66
CA MET A 144 -16.27 -13.50 -9.22
C MET A 144 -16.30 -14.45 -10.42
N SER A 145 -15.30 -14.39 -11.29
CA SER A 145 -15.18 -15.27 -12.46
C SER A 145 -14.98 -16.74 -12.04
N SER A 146 -14.10 -17.00 -11.08
CA SER A 146 -13.91 -18.34 -10.51
C SER A 146 -15.18 -18.87 -9.85
N MET A 147 -15.90 -18.02 -9.10
CA MET A 147 -17.16 -18.41 -8.46
C MET A 147 -18.25 -18.74 -9.47
N LEU A 148 -18.35 -17.96 -10.55
CA LEU A 148 -19.30 -18.21 -11.63
C LEU A 148 -18.99 -19.53 -12.34
N GLY A 149 -17.70 -19.84 -12.54
CA GLY A 149 -17.25 -21.13 -13.06
C GLY A 149 -17.69 -22.30 -12.18
N LEU A 150 -17.49 -22.20 -10.86
CA LEU A 150 -17.94 -23.22 -9.90
C LEU A 150 -19.46 -23.43 -9.95
N LEU A 151 -20.25 -22.35 -9.96
CA LEU A 151 -21.71 -22.45 -10.04
C LEU A 151 -22.19 -23.10 -11.35
N ALA A 152 -21.49 -22.84 -12.45
CA ALA A 152 -21.81 -23.40 -13.75
C ALA A 152 -21.65 -24.93 -13.79
N GLU A 153 -20.68 -25.52 -13.07
CA GLU A 153 -20.50 -26.98 -12.96
C GLU A 153 -21.74 -27.67 -12.35
N TYR A 154 -22.47 -26.97 -11.49
CA TYR A 154 -23.71 -27.45 -10.86
C TYR A 154 -24.98 -26.96 -11.59
N GLY A 155 -24.83 -26.33 -12.76
CA GLY A 155 -25.93 -25.82 -13.57
C GLY A 155 -26.65 -24.60 -12.98
N VAL A 156 -26.02 -23.89 -12.04
CA VAL A 156 -26.58 -22.68 -11.41
C VAL A 156 -26.08 -21.45 -12.17
N PHE A 157 -27.00 -20.70 -12.77
CA PHE A 157 -26.68 -19.50 -13.55
C PHE A 157 -27.33 -18.27 -12.91
N PRO A 158 -26.57 -17.46 -12.16
CA PRO A 158 -27.05 -16.21 -11.60
C PRO A 158 -27.47 -15.25 -12.70
N ARG A 159 -28.64 -14.61 -12.56
CA ARG A 159 -29.10 -13.57 -13.50
C ARG A 159 -28.19 -12.34 -13.53
N VAL A 160 -27.57 -12.05 -12.39
CA VAL A 160 -26.65 -10.92 -12.21
C VAL A 160 -25.39 -11.45 -11.54
N ALA A 161 -24.24 -11.20 -12.16
CA ALA A 161 -22.92 -11.47 -11.59
C ALA A 161 -22.55 -10.34 -10.60
N SER A 162 -23.33 -10.19 -9.53
CA SER A 162 -22.98 -9.32 -8.41
C SER A 162 -22.53 -10.18 -7.22
N ALA A 163 -21.66 -9.66 -6.36
CA ALA A 163 -21.17 -10.39 -5.17
C ALA A 163 -22.32 -10.99 -4.33
N SER A 164 -23.34 -10.21 -3.98
CA SER A 164 -24.49 -10.68 -3.18
C SER A 164 -25.28 -11.81 -3.86
N SER A 165 -25.58 -11.63 -5.15
CA SER A 165 -26.22 -12.67 -5.98
C SER A 165 -25.39 -13.96 -6.00
N LEU A 166 -24.08 -13.87 -6.24
CA LEU A 166 -23.18 -15.03 -6.24
C LEU A 166 -23.18 -15.72 -4.87
N THR A 167 -23.00 -14.99 -3.78
CA THR A 167 -23.01 -15.54 -2.42
C THR A 167 -24.33 -16.23 -2.09
N ASN A 168 -25.46 -15.65 -2.47
CA ASN A 168 -26.78 -16.27 -2.24
C ASN A 168 -26.94 -17.57 -3.03
N ASN A 169 -26.53 -17.60 -4.30
CA ASN A 169 -26.57 -18.82 -5.11
C ASN A 169 -25.65 -19.91 -4.56
N VAL A 170 -24.43 -19.56 -4.15
CA VAL A 170 -23.47 -20.48 -3.53
C VAL A 170 -24.03 -21.04 -2.22
N LYS A 171 -24.59 -20.19 -1.36
CA LYS A 171 -25.21 -20.62 -0.12
C LYS A 171 -26.37 -21.59 -0.37
N HIS A 172 -27.22 -21.27 -1.33
CA HIS A 172 -28.33 -22.16 -1.69
C HIS A 172 -27.84 -23.51 -2.22
N LEU A 173 -26.82 -23.51 -3.09
CA LEU A 173 -26.21 -24.72 -3.61
C LEU A 173 -25.58 -25.56 -2.49
N HIS A 174 -24.85 -24.91 -1.56
CA HIS A 174 -24.29 -25.56 -0.39
C HIS A 174 -25.37 -26.26 0.43
N ASP A 175 -26.44 -25.55 0.80
CA ASP A 175 -27.53 -26.10 1.60
C ASP A 175 -28.23 -27.28 0.89
N GLN A 176 -28.41 -27.18 -0.44
CA GLN A 176 -28.92 -28.28 -1.23
C GLN A 176 -28.01 -29.52 -1.21
N LEU A 177 -26.69 -29.34 -1.38
CA LEU A 177 -25.72 -30.44 -1.37
C LEU A 177 -25.65 -31.09 0.01
N GLU A 178 -25.65 -30.29 1.07
CA GLU A 178 -25.65 -30.77 2.45
C GLU A 178 -26.89 -31.64 2.74
N MET A 179 -28.06 -31.21 2.30
CA MET A 179 -29.30 -31.98 2.45
C MET A 179 -29.29 -33.30 1.65
N LYS A 180 -28.70 -33.30 0.44
CA LYS A 180 -28.52 -34.53 -0.34
C LYS A 180 -27.58 -35.50 0.36
N ILE A 181 -26.47 -35.03 0.92
CA ILE A 181 -25.50 -35.85 1.67
C ILE A 181 -26.17 -36.46 2.90
N ARG A 182 -26.91 -35.65 3.67
CA ARG A 182 -27.62 -36.08 4.87
C ARG A 182 -28.67 -37.14 4.56
N THR A 183 -29.49 -36.92 3.53
CA THR A 183 -30.49 -37.88 3.05
C THR A 183 -29.84 -39.20 2.62
N SER A 184 -28.69 -39.11 1.93
CA SER A 184 -27.95 -40.28 1.47
C SER A 184 -27.37 -41.08 2.64
N HIS A 185 -26.82 -40.41 3.67
CA HIS A 185 -26.35 -41.06 4.89
C HIS A 185 -27.46 -41.81 5.62
N VAL A 186 -28.65 -41.21 5.76
CA VAL A 186 -29.81 -41.89 6.36
C VAL A 186 -30.20 -43.13 5.55
N ARG A 187 -30.22 -43.04 4.22
CA ARG A 187 -30.49 -44.20 3.34
C ARG A 187 -29.43 -45.30 3.50
N LEU A 188 -28.15 -44.94 3.53
CA LEU A 188 -27.05 -45.88 3.74
C LEU A 188 -27.15 -46.57 5.10
N SER A 189 -27.45 -45.83 6.17
CA SER A 189 -27.68 -46.40 7.50
C SER A 189 -28.82 -47.43 7.50
N LYS A 190 -29.92 -47.14 6.78
CA LYS A 190 -31.04 -48.08 6.63
C LYS A 190 -30.68 -49.32 5.81
N ILE A 191 -29.87 -49.18 4.76
CA ILE A 191 -29.38 -50.32 3.98
C ILE A 191 -28.45 -51.18 4.85
N GLN A 192 -27.55 -50.55 5.61
CA GLN A 192 -26.63 -51.23 6.51
C GLN A 192 -27.36 -52.02 7.60
N SER A 193 -28.41 -51.44 8.19
CA SER A 193 -29.22 -52.16 9.18
C SER A 193 -29.97 -53.35 8.55
N SER A 194 -30.49 -53.21 7.33
CA SER A 194 -31.10 -54.33 6.60
C SER A 194 -30.11 -55.43 6.23
N LEU A 195 -28.87 -55.10 5.88
CA LEU A 195 -27.80 -56.06 5.64
C LEU A 195 -27.40 -56.81 6.91
N ASN A 196 -27.28 -56.10 8.03
CA ASN A 196 -27.01 -56.73 9.32
C ASN A 196 -28.13 -57.68 9.73
N ALA A 197 -29.39 -57.28 9.56
CA ALA A 197 -30.55 -58.15 9.83
C ALA A 197 -30.57 -59.42 8.94
N LYS A 198 -30.16 -59.31 7.68
CA LYS A 198 -30.02 -60.47 6.77
C LYS A 198 -28.83 -61.36 7.14
N ASN A 199 -27.71 -60.78 7.59
CA ASN A 199 -26.57 -61.53 8.09
C ASN A 199 -26.94 -62.29 9.37
N ASP A 200 -27.76 -61.72 10.24
CA ASP A 200 -28.28 -62.40 11.44
C ASP A 200 -29.20 -63.58 11.06
N GLN A 201 -30.04 -63.45 10.03
CA GLN A 201 -30.81 -64.58 9.48
C GLN A 201 -29.92 -65.67 8.86
N HIS A 202 -28.82 -65.32 8.19
CA HIS A 202 -27.86 -66.30 7.70
C HIS A 202 -27.04 -66.97 8.81
N HIS A 203 -26.86 -66.30 9.96
CA HIS A 203 -26.25 -66.88 11.15
C HIS A 203 -27.21 -67.79 11.94
N GLU A 204 -28.52 -67.72 11.69
CA GLU A 204 -29.54 -68.57 12.34
C GLU A 204 -29.43 -70.06 11.92
N PHE A 205 -28.74 -70.37 10.82
CA PHE A 205 -28.46 -71.76 10.41
C PHE A 205 -27.23 -72.39 11.10
N ARG A 206 -26.56 -71.69 12.03
CA ARG A 206 -25.57 -72.33 12.92
C ARG A 206 -26.29 -73.01 14.07
N LEU A 207 -26.20 -74.33 14.15
CA LEU A 207 -26.67 -75.12 15.28
C LEU A 207 -25.96 -74.68 16.57
N LYS A 208 -26.64 -73.88 17.40
CA LYS A 208 -26.23 -73.59 18.78
C LYS A 208 -26.70 -74.72 19.68
N TYR A 209 -26.04 -75.89 19.62
CA TYR A 209 -26.32 -76.98 20.57
C TYR A 209 -25.78 -76.69 21.98
N VAL A 210 -24.81 -75.77 22.08
CA VAL A 210 -24.11 -75.44 23.31
C VAL A 210 -23.91 -73.92 23.37
N PHE A 211 -24.15 -73.34 24.55
CA PHE A 211 -23.99 -71.91 24.82
C PHE A 211 -22.63 -71.59 25.47
N THR A 212 -22.05 -72.51 26.26
CA THR A 212 -20.78 -72.28 26.98
C THR A 212 -19.78 -73.43 26.84
N TYR A 213 -18.48 -73.13 26.93
CA TYR A 213 -17.41 -74.14 26.83
C TYR A 213 -17.52 -75.27 27.88
N HIS A 214 -18.15 -75.01 29.02
CA HIS A 214 -18.35 -76.01 30.09
C HIS A 214 -19.40 -77.08 29.73
N GLU A 215 -20.38 -76.75 28.89
CA GLU A 215 -21.42 -77.67 28.43
C GLU A 215 -20.91 -78.64 27.34
N VAL A 216 -19.80 -78.31 26.67
CA VAL A 216 -19.18 -79.18 25.64
C VAL A 216 -18.56 -80.43 26.28
N ILE A 217 -17.95 -80.28 27.46
CA ILE A 217 -17.24 -81.35 28.18
C ILE A 217 -18.15 -82.56 28.45
N PRO A 218 -19.34 -82.44 29.07
CA PRO A 218 -20.20 -83.59 29.32
C PRO A 218 -20.68 -84.27 28.02
N ILE A 219 -20.90 -83.52 26.94
CA ILE A 219 -21.33 -84.09 25.64
C ILE A 219 -20.22 -84.96 25.04
N LEU A 220 -18.98 -84.48 25.07
CA LEU A 220 -17.82 -85.26 24.60
C LEU A 220 -17.57 -86.49 25.49
N MET A 221 -17.73 -86.35 26.81
CA MET A 221 -17.53 -87.46 27.76
C MET A 221 -18.60 -88.55 27.67
N GLN A 222 -19.77 -88.24 27.10
CA GLN A 222 -20.82 -89.23 26.81
C GLN A 222 -20.57 -90.02 25.51
N TRP A 223 -19.46 -89.78 24.81
CA TRP A 223 -19.05 -90.49 23.59
C TRP A 223 -20.04 -90.37 22.44
N GLN A 224 -20.78 -89.25 22.41
CA GLN A 224 -21.88 -89.00 21.46
C GLN A 224 -21.43 -88.24 20.20
N VAL A 225 -20.14 -87.92 20.06
CA VAL A 225 -19.60 -87.22 18.90
C VAL A 225 -18.61 -88.12 18.19
N MET A 226 -18.87 -88.39 16.92
CA MET A 226 -18.03 -89.20 16.05
C MET A 226 -17.54 -88.36 14.88
N ILE A 227 -16.26 -88.47 14.56
CA ILE A 227 -15.63 -87.84 13.39
C ILE A 227 -15.07 -88.96 12.53
N ASP A 228 -15.55 -89.03 11.29
CA ASP A 228 -15.26 -90.11 10.32
C ASP A 228 -15.47 -91.52 10.90
N GLY A 229 -16.57 -91.70 11.64
CA GLY A 229 -16.93 -92.98 12.25
C GLY A 229 -16.11 -93.36 13.48
N LYS A 230 -15.20 -92.50 13.98
CA LYS A 230 -14.46 -92.70 15.23
C LYS A 230 -14.97 -91.76 16.31
N VAL A 231 -15.25 -92.29 17.50
CA VAL A 231 -15.63 -91.48 18.67
C VAL A 231 -14.46 -90.57 19.04
N ARG A 232 -14.72 -89.26 19.18
CA ARG A 232 -13.73 -88.27 19.61
C ARG A 232 -14.25 -87.57 20.86
N THR A 233 -13.45 -87.63 21.92
CA THR A 233 -13.73 -87.02 23.23
C THR A 233 -12.88 -85.77 23.47
N ASP A 234 -11.87 -85.53 22.64
CA ASP A 234 -11.02 -84.35 22.73
C ASP A 234 -11.72 -83.13 22.11
N ARG A 235 -11.83 -82.06 22.90
CA ARG A 235 -12.42 -80.79 22.50
C ARG A 235 -11.59 -80.09 21.43
N THR A 236 -10.28 -80.29 21.44
CA THR A 236 -9.33 -79.65 20.51
C THR A 236 -8.94 -80.55 19.35
N TYR A 237 -9.69 -81.63 19.12
CA TYR A 237 -9.45 -82.50 17.98
C TYR A 237 -9.55 -81.69 16.67
N PRO A 238 -8.50 -81.68 15.84
CA PRO A 238 -8.52 -80.95 14.59
C PRO A 238 -9.52 -81.59 13.63
N VAL A 239 -10.40 -80.78 13.04
CA VAL A 239 -11.35 -81.23 12.03
C VAL A 239 -10.98 -80.60 10.71
N ASP A 240 -10.83 -81.43 9.69
CA ASP A 240 -10.35 -81.03 8.38
C ASP A 240 -11.49 -80.86 7.37
N PHE A 241 -11.14 -80.32 6.21
CA PHE A 241 -12.06 -80.13 5.10
C PHE A 241 -12.68 -81.47 4.65
N MET A 242 -14.01 -81.48 4.56
CA MET A 242 -14.85 -82.64 4.21
C MET A 242 -14.97 -83.76 5.24
N ASP A 243 -14.46 -83.57 6.46
CA ASP A 243 -14.69 -84.53 7.54
C ASP A 243 -16.19 -84.65 7.85
N VAL A 244 -16.59 -85.87 8.20
CA VAL A 244 -17.98 -86.21 8.51
C VAL A 244 -18.15 -86.28 10.02
N VAL A 245 -18.94 -85.37 10.58
CA VAL A 245 -19.32 -85.33 12.00
C VAL A 245 -20.68 -85.98 12.17
N SER A 246 -20.73 -87.05 12.96
CA SER A 246 -21.93 -87.84 13.24
C SER A 246 -22.28 -87.74 14.72
N ILE A 247 -23.56 -87.49 15.02
CA ILE A 247 -24.11 -87.50 16.38
C ILE A 247 -25.14 -88.65 16.47
N PRO A 248 -24.76 -89.82 17.01
CA PRO A 248 -25.62 -91.00 16.99
C PRO A 248 -26.94 -90.80 17.75
N LYS A 249 -26.94 -90.00 18.82
CA LYS A 249 -28.12 -89.78 19.67
C LYS A 249 -29.25 -89.04 18.95
N THR A 250 -28.91 -88.14 18.04
CA THR A 250 -29.88 -87.36 17.27
C THR A 250 -30.05 -87.89 15.84
N ASN A 251 -29.29 -88.93 15.47
CA ASN A 251 -29.21 -89.48 14.12
C ASN A 251 -28.99 -88.40 13.05
N VAL A 252 -28.12 -87.42 13.34
CA VAL A 252 -27.79 -86.35 12.40
C VAL A 252 -26.32 -86.43 12.04
N ASN A 253 -26.05 -86.28 10.75
CA ASN A 253 -24.73 -86.33 10.16
C ASN A 253 -24.45 -85.03 9.41
N PHE A 254 -23.23 -84.54 9.53
CA PHE A 254 -22.79 -83.28 8.93
C PHE A 254 -21.47 -83.48 8.21
N GLN A 255 -21.31 -82.76 7.10
CA GLN A 255 -20.03 -82.58 6.43
C GLN A 255 -19.55 -81.15 6.62
N LEU A 256 -18.23 -80.96 6.65
CA LEU A 256 -17.59 -79.66 6.83
C LEU A 256 -16.89 -79.17 5.55
N PRO A 257 -17.63 -78.69 4.53
CA PRO A 257 -17.05 -77.94 3.43
C PRO A 257 -16.68 -76.50 3.84
N TYR A 258 -15.79 -75.89 3.05
CA TYR A 258 -15.52 -74.46 3.09
C TYR A 258 -16.57 -73.69 2.30
N ASP A 259 -17.04 -72.59 2.87
CA ASP A 259 -17.75 -71.54 2.14
C ASP A 259 -16.76 -70.71 1.30
N THR A 260 -17.29 -69.88 0.40
CA THR A 260 -16.61 -68.85 -0.39
C THR A 260 -15.69 -67.94 0.43
N LYS A 261 -15.96 -67.78 1.73
CA LYS A 261 -15.14 -67.02 2.70
C LYS A 261 -14.08 -67.87 3.43
N ARG A 262 -13.83 -69.11 3.01
CA ARG A 262 -12.94 -70.10 3.65
C ARG A 262 -13.27 -70.44 5.10
N LEU A 263 -14.52 -70.24 5.52
CA LEU A 263 -15.02 -70.67 6.82
C LEU A 263 -15.72 -72.02 6.68
N PHE A 264 -15.66 -72.87 7.71
CA PHE A 264 -16.42 -74.12 7.72
C PHE A 264 -17.93 -73.83 7.81
N HIS A 265 -18.68 -74.46 6.92
CA HIS A 265 -20.14 -74.49 6.93
C HIS A 265 -20.61 -75.91 7.27
N LEU A 266 -21.66 -76.05 8.09
CA LEU A 266 -22.24 -77.36 8.40
C LEU A 266 -23.23 -77.75 7.31
N HIS A 267 -22.90 -78.75 6.51
CA HIS A 267 -23.79 -79.30 5.49
C HIS A 267 -24.40 -80.61 5.98
N SER A 268 -25.73 -80.67 6.14
CA SER A 268 -26.40 -81.89 6.58
C SER A 268 -26.32 -82.99 5.51
N LEU A 269 -25.95 -84.21 5.92
CA LEU A 269 -25.85 -85.38 5.07
C LEU A 269 -26.90 -86.44 5.45
N ARG A 270 -27.32 -87.23 4.45
CA ARG A 270 -28.11 -88.45 4.66
C ARG A 270 -27.19 -89.62 5.04
N ASP A 271 -27.69 -90.59 5.79
CA ASP A 271 -26.93 -91.76 6.29
C ASP A 271 -26.23 -92.60 5.21
N LYS A 272 -26.73 -92.58 3.96
CA LYS A 272 -26.07 -93.27 2.84
C LYS A 272 -24.78 -92.58 2.40
N GLN A 273 -24.69 -91.26 2.58
CA GLN A 273 -23.59 -90.42 2.11
C GLN A 273 -22.45 -90.30 3.13
N THR A 274 -22.68 -90.70 4.38
CA THR A 274 -21.65 -90.66 5.44
C THR A 274 -20.57 -91.72 5.30
N LYS A 275 -20.82 -92.75 4.46
CA LYS A 275 -19.91 -93.88 4.26
C LYS A 275 -18.67 -93.53 3.44
N PHE A 276 -18.67 -92.40 2.73
CA PHE A 276 -17.57 -91.99 1.86
C PHE A 276 -17.23 -90.52 2.08
N LYS A 277 -15.94 -90.18 2.01
CA LYS A 277 -15.46 -88.80 1.96
C LYS A 277 -14.49 -88.62 0.80
N LEU A 278 -14.45 -87.44 0.20
CA LEU A 278 -13.46 -87.12 -0.82
C LEU A 278 -12.20 -86.64 -0.12
N CYS A 279 -11.07 -87.27 -0.46
CA CYS A 279 -9.75 -86.86 -0.01
C CYS A 279 -8.94 -86.38 -1.22
N LYS A 280 -8.13 -85.34 -1.03
CA LYS A 280 -7.10 -84.96 -1.99
C LYS A 280 -5.91 -85.90 -1.80
N VAL A 281 -5.43 -86.52 -2.89
CA VAL A 281 -4.19 -87.31 -2.94
C VAL A 281 -3.00 -86.39 -3.13
#